data_AF-A0A1V1PFG1-F1
#
_entry.id   AF-A0A1V1PFG1-F1
#
_cell.length_a   1.000
_cell.length_b   1.000
_cell.length_c   1.000
_cell.angle_alpha   90.00
_cell.angle_beta   90.00
_cell.angle_gamma   90.00
#
_symmetry.space_group_name_H-M   'P 1'
#
loop_
_entity.id
_entity.type
_entity.pdbx_description
1 polymer ?
#
loop_
_entity_poly.entity_id
_entity_poly.type
_entity_poly.pdbx_seq_one_letter_code
_entity_poly.pdbx_strand_id
1 'polypeptide(L)'
;MKELINAYKKESDTTNTKIVFMAAASGIAQSCLICIISVVAETAYDIGLSFQYLMMYLTAFIIFYIGKRYTLFESISVVEKILNRMRIRISDKLRQTELDFVETIRKEDLNTKYQYNINVISEFVPELVNGFQSLIVVIFCLIYIFLLSGLGFLCTISTLGIAISMYLLHDKTYKMQLKETNALKTSFSQVFNDSIDGFKELKLNQHKSDKHFNKITNYSDRLEQINVSVNKLFAIDLMYSQITFFFCWQLLDFYCPFMVNITVN
;
A
#
# COMPACT_ATOMS: atom_id res chain seq x y z
N MET A 1 1.23 -11.64 5.08
CA MET A 1 0.57 -11.51 3.75
C MET A 1 -0.13 -12.79 3.31
N LYS A 2 0.54 -13.94 3.20
CA LYS A 2 -0.12 -15.23 2.86
C LYS A 2 -1.27 -15.62 3.79
N GLU A 3 -1.17 -15.35 5.09
CA GLU A 3 -2.26 -15.62 6.05
C GLU A 3 -3.45 -14.65 5.89
N LEU A 4 -3.21 -13.39 5.55
CA LEU A 4 -4.28 -12.42 5.23
C LEU A 4 -4.99 -12.81 3.94
N ILE A 5 -4.24 -13.23 2.91
CA ILE A 5 -4.79 -13.70 1.64
C ILE A 5 -5.59 -15.00 1.86
N ASN A 6 -5.11 -15.93 2.68
CA ASN A 6 -5.86 -17.15 3.01
C ASN A 6 -7.07 -16.88 3.90
N ALA A 7 -7.02 -15.94 4.85
CA ALA A 7 -8.18 -15.51 5.61
C ALA A 7 -9.23 -14.87 4.70
N TYR A 8 -8.79 -14.02 3.76
CA TYR A 8 -9.64 -13.40 2.74
C TYR A 8 -10.26 -14.43 1.78
N LYS A 9 -9.49 -15.45 1.38
CA LYS A 9 -9.92 -16.51 0.46
C LYS A 9 -10.82 -17.56 1.13
N LYS A 10 -10.65 -17.82 2.42
CA LYS A 10 -11.43 -18.79 3.20
C LYS A 10 -12.79 -18.25 3.66
N GLU A 11 -12.99 -16.93 3.62
CA GLU A 11 -14.26 -16.26 3.94
C GLU A 11 -14.98 -15.68 2.70
N SER A 12 -14.55 -16.08 1.50
CA SER A 12 -15.04 -15.58 0.20
C SER A 12 -16.47 -16.04 -0.12
N ASP A 13 -17.47 -15.28 0.38
CA ASP A 13 -18.81 -15.25 -0.21
C ASP A 13 -18.81 -14.56 -1.59
N THR A 14 -19.87 -14.81 -2.37
CA THR A 14 -20.12 -14.31 -3.74
C THR A 14 -19.93 -12.80 -3.96
N THR A 15 -19.90 -11.98 -2.89
CA THR A 15 -19.62 -10.54 -2.92
C THR A 15 -18.17 -10.22 -3.35
N ASN A 16 -17.18 -11.04 -2.98
CA ASN A 16 -15.77 -10.76 -3.29
C ASN A 16 -15.45 -10.85 -4.79
N THR A 17 -16.06 -11.80 -5.50
CA THR A 17 -15.87 -11.94 -6.96
C THR A 17 -16.38 -10.72 -7.73
N LYS A 18 -17.46 -10.09 -7.25
CA LYS A 18 -18.01 -8.87 -7.84
C LYS A 18 -17.08 -7.67 -7.63
N ILE A 19 -16.43 -7.57 -6.47
CA ILE A 19 -15.45 -6.49 -6.19
C ILE A 19 -14.26 -6.62 -7.14
N VAL A 20 -13.70 -7.82 -7.30
CA VAL A 20 -12.57 -8.06 -8.22
C VAL A 20 -12.96 -7.75 -9.67
N PHE A 21 -14.15 -8.16 -10.10
CA PHE A 21 -14.65 -7.88 -11.44
C PHE A 21 -14.85 -6.38 -11.69
N MET A 22 -15.43 -5.64 -10.73
CA MET A 22 -15.61 -4.19 -10.86
C MET A 22 -14.30 -3.40 -10.70
N ALA A 23 -13.35 -3.90 -9.91
CA ALA A 23 -11.99 -3.36 -9.85
C ALA A 23 -11.30 -3.52 -11.21
N ALA A 24 -11.46 -4.67 -11.87
CA ALA A 24 -10.92 -4.90 -13.20
C ALA A 24 -11.59 -4.03 -14.26
N ALA A 25 -12.93 -3.96 -14.26
CA ALA A 25 -13.67 -3.10 -15.18
C ALA A 25 -13.29 -1.62 -15.02
N SER A 26 -13.12 -1.14 -13.78
CA SER A 26 -12.69 0.24 -13.53
C SER A 26 -11.22 0.48 -13.93
N GLY A 27 -10.32 -0.47 -13.71
CA GLY A 27 -8.94 -0.40 -14.20
C GLY A 27 -8.86 -0.33 -15.73
N ILE A 28 -9.62 -1.17 -16.44
CA ILE A 28 -9.71 -1.15 -17.91
C ILE A 28 -10.26 0.20 -18.39
N ALA A 29 -11.35 0.68 -17.79
CA ALA A 29 -11.93 1.97 -18.14
C ALA A 29 -10.93 3.12 -17.94
N GLN A 30 -10.16 3.07 -16.84
CA GLN A 30 -9.09 4.05 -16.58
C GLN A 30 -8.00 4.01 -17.66
N SER A 31 -7.56 2.83 -18.07
CA SER A 31 -6.58 2.69 -19.15
C SER A 31 -7.12 3.16 -20.51
N CYS A 32 -8.40 2.90 -20.80
CA CYS A 32 -9.06 3.45 -21.99
C CYS A 32 -9.08 4.99 -21.97
N LEU A 33 -9.32 5.62 -20.81
CA LEU A 33 -9.25 7.08 -20.70
C LEU A 33 -7.85 7.61 -21.05
N ILE A 34 -6.79 6.97 -20.55
CA ILE A 34 -5.41 7.34 -20.88
C ILE A 34 -5.17 7.21 -22.38
N CYS A 35 -5.57 6.10 -23.00
CA CYS A 35 -5.43 5.87 -24.43
C CYS A 35 -6.16 6.93 -25.26
N ILE A 36 -7.41 7.25 -24.92
CA ILE A 36 -8.19 8.29 -25.62
C ILE A 36 -7.50 9.65 -25.52
N ILE A 37 -7.00 10.03 -24.33
CA ILE A 37 -6.26 11.28 -24.15
C ILE A 37 -5.00 11.29 -25.02
N SER A 38 -4.24 10.20 -25.05
CA SER A 38 -3.02 10.10 -25.85
C SER A 38 -3.30 10.23 -27.34
N VAL A 39 -4.32 9.54 -27.87
CA VAL A 39 -4.70 9.62 -29.29
C VAL A 39 -5.22 11.01 -29.66
N VAL A 40 -6.03 11.63 -28.79
CA VAL A 40 -6.53 13.00 -29.03
C VAL A 40 -5.38 14.00 -29.00
N ALA A 41 -4.38 13.84 -28.13
CA ALA A 41 -3.22 14.72 -28.07
C ALA A 41 -2.38 14.67 -29.36
N GLU A 42 -2.26 13.51 -29.99
CA GLU A 42 -1.53 13.33 -31.26
C GLU A 42 -2.32 13.88 -32.46
N THR A 43 -3.64 13.69 -32.48
CA THR A 43 -4.51 14.09 -33.60
C THR A 43 -5.02 15.54 -33.53
N ALA A 44 -4.87 16.21 -32.38
CA ALA A 44 -5.30 17.59 -32.16
C ALA A 44 -4.66 18.62 -33.12
N TYR A 45 -3.54 18.27 -33.76
CA TYR A 45 -2.86 19.11 -34.74
C TYR A 45 -3.48 19.07 -36.14
N ASP A 46 -4.19 18.00 -36.51
CA ASP A 46 -4.61 17.74 -37.91
C ASP A 46 -6.13 17.71 -38.12
N ILE A 47 -6.91 17.31 -37.12
CA ILE A 47 -8.36 17.11 -37.26
C ILE A 47 -9.04 17.70 -36.02
N GLY A 48 -9.92 18.69 -36.22
CA GLY A 48 -10.68 19.31 -35.13
C GLY A 48 -11.35 18.26 -34.23
N LEU A 49 -11.32 18.50 -32.91
CA LEU A 49 -11.85 17.62 -31.86
C LEU A 49 -13.19 16.98 -32.28
N SER A 50 -13.13 15.72 -32.69
CA SER A 50 -14.32 14.99 -33.13
C SER A 50 -15.18 14.66 -31.92
N PHE A 51 -16.46 15.06 -31.96
CA PHE A 51 -17.45 14.82 -30.90
C PHE A 51 -17.53 13.35 -30.45
N GLN A 52 -17.16 12.42 -31.34
CA GLN A 52 -17.07 10.99 -31.06
C GLN A 52 -16.06 10.65 -29.95
N TYR A 53 -14.85 11.24 -29.95
CA TYR A 53 -13.84 10.97 -28.92
C TYR A 53 -14.29 11.49 -27.55
N LEU A 54 -14.99 12.63 -27.53
CA LEU A 54 -15.58 13.18 -26.31
C LEU A 54 -16.66 12.23 -25.74
N MET A 55 -17.52 11.67 -26.58
CA MET A 55 -18.53 10.70 -26.15
C MET A 55 -17.93 9.38 -25.65
N MET A 56 -16.89 8.87 -26.32
CA MET A 56 -16.14 7.70 -25.83
C MET A 56 -15.47 7.98 -24.48
N TYR A 57 -14.86 9.16 -24.33
CA TYR A 57 -14.25 9.59 -23.07
C TYR A 57 -15.27 9.69 -21.94
N LEU A 58 -16.40 10.36 -22.16
CA LEU A 58 -17.45 10.49 -21.14
C LEU A 58 -18.01 9.12 -20.72
N THR A 59 -18.23 8.22 -21.69
CA THR A 59 -18.74 6.87 -21.40
C THR A 59 -17.73 6.07 -20.56
N ALA A 60 -16.46 6.08 -20.95
CA ALA A 60 -15.38 5.44 -20.18
C ALA A 60 -15.23 6.06 -18.78
N PHE A 61 -15.39 7.38 -18.66
CA PHE A 61 -15.30 8.11 -17.40
C PHE A 61 -16.43 7.72 -16.43
N ILE A 62 -17.66 7.60 -16.93
CA ILE A 62 -18.81 7.16 -16.14
C ILE A 62 -18.60 5.72 -15.65
N ILE A 63 -18.15 4.82 -16.51
CA ILE A 63 -17.85 3.42 -16.15
C ILE A 63 -16.76 3.37 -15.08
N PHE A 64 -15.67 4.12 -15.27
CA PHE A 64 -14.58 4.24 -14.30
C PHE A 64 -15.10 4.76 -12.94
N TYR A 65 -15.87 5.84 -12.94
CA TYR A 65 -16.39 6.46 -11.72
C TYR A 65 -17.30 5.49 -10.94
N ILE A 66 -18.25 4.85 -11.63
CA ILE A 66 -19.18 3.90 -11.01
C ILE A 66 -18.41 2.68 -10.49
N GLY A 67 -17.53 2.10 -11.30
CA GLY A 67 -16.74 0.94 -10.92
C GLY A 67 -15.81 1.22 -9.72
N LYS A 68 -15.13 2.37 -9.72
CA LYS A 68 -14.24 2.79 -8.63
C LYS A 68 -15.02 3.04 -7.35
N ARG A 69 -16.14 3.76 -7.43
CA ARG A 69 -17.03 4.01 -6.28
C ARG A 69 -17.57 2.72 -5.68
N TYR A 70 -18.07 1.81 -6.52
CA TYR A 70 -18.59 0.51 -6.08
C TYR A 70 -17.51 -0.31 -5.38
N THR A 71 -16.34 -0.41 -6.01
CA THR A 71 -15.21 -1.19 -5.48
C THR A 71 -14.77 -0.66 -4.11
N LEU A 72 -14.65 0.67 -3.95
CA LEU A 72 -14.26 1.28 -2.67
C LEU A 72 -15.30 1.03 -1.57
N PHE A 73 -16.58 1.27 -1.84
CA PHE A 73 -17.62 1.11 -0.82
C PHE A 73 -17.84 -0.36 -0.41
N GLU A 74 -17.87 -1.28 -1.37
CA GLU A 74 -17.99 -2.70 -1.05
C GLU A 74 -16.77 -3.22 -0.30
N SER A 75 -15.57 -2.73 -0.64
CA SER A 75 -14.35 -3.08 0.10
C SER A 75 -14.42 -2.65 1.56
N ILE A 76 -14.90 -1.44 1.84
CA ILE A 76 -15.13 -0.96 3.21
C ILE A 76 -16.13 -1.87 3.93
N SER A 77 -17.24 -2.25 3.28
CA SER A 77 -18.23 -3.15 3.88
C SER A 77 -17.67 -4.54 4.20
N VAL A 78 -16.87 -5.11 3.28
CA VAL A 78 -16.21 -6.42 3.48
C VAL A 78 -15.24 -6.35 4.64
N VAL A 79 -14.45 -5.28 4.75
CA VAL A 79 -13.52 -5.05 5.86
C VAL A 79 -14.26 -5.02 7.18
N GLU A 80 -15.33 -4.22 7.29
CA GLU A 80 -16.13 -4.14 8.51
C GLU A 80 -16.73 -5.50 8.92
N LYS A 81 -17.16 -6.31 7.95
CA LYS A 81 -17.63 -7.68 8.22
C LYS A 81 -16.52 -8.57 8.76
N ILE A 82 -15.32 -8.53 8.18
CA ILE A 82 -14.16 -9.29 8.65
C ILE A 82 -13.78 -8.84 10.05
N LEU A 83 -13.71 -7.52 10.30
CA LEU A 83 -13.43 -6.96 11.61
C LEU A 83 -14.46 -7.45 12.63
N ASN A 84 -15.76 -7.33 12.34
CA ASN A 84 -16.83 -7.78 13.23
C ASN A 84 -16.74 -9.28 13.55
N ARG A 85 -16.46 -10.12 12.55
CA ARG A 85 -16.24 -11.57 12.78
C ARG A 85 -15.03 -11.82 13.67
N MET A 86 -13.93 -11.09 13.49
CA MET A 86 -12.79 -11.17 14.39
C MET A 86 -13.16 -10.74 15.82
N ARG A 87 -13.95 -9.66 15.98
CA ARG A 87 -14.44 -9.23 17.31
C ARG A 87 -15.22 -10.33 18.01
N ILE A 88 -16.15 -10.98 17.29
CA ILE A 88 -16.96 -12.08 17.82
C ILE A 88 -16.08 -13.29 18.15
N ARG A 89 -15.18 -13.69 17.24
CA ARG A 89 -14.30 -14.87 17.44
C ARG A 89 -13.35 -14.70 18.62
N ILE A 90 -12.79 -13.50 18.79
CA ILE A 90 -11.91 -13.18 19.92
C ILE A 90 -12.72 -13.16 21.22
N SER A 91 -13.92 -12.59 21.20
CA SER A 91 -14.82 -12.59 22.37
C SER A 91 -15.26 -14.01 22.76
N ASP A 92 -15.54 -14.87 21.79
CA ASP A 92 -15.92 -16.27 22.04
C ASP A 92 -14.74 -17.08 22.59
N LYS A 93 -13.53 -16.88 22.07
CA LYS A 93 -12.31 -17.45 22.66
C LYS A 93 -12.10 -16.96 24.08
N LEU A 94 -12.23 -15.66 24.34
CA LEU A 94 -12.09 -15.09 25.67
C LEU A 94 -13.10 -15.69 26.67
N ARG A 95 -14.34 -15.93 26.22
CA ARG A 95 -15.39 -16.59 27.02
C ARG A 95 -15.03 -18.03 27.41
N GLN A 96 -14.26 -18.73 26.59
CA GLN A 96 -13.88 -20.14 26.80
C GLN A 96 -12.54 -20.29 27.53
N THR A 97 -11.84 -19.19 27.81
CA THR A 97 -10.54 -19.21 28.48
C THR A 97 -10.71 -19.26 29.99
N GLU A 98 -9.87 -20.04 30.67
CA GLU A 98 -9.81 -20.09 32.13
C GLU A 98 -9.39 -18.75 32.74
N LEU A 99 -9.95 -18.42 33.91
CA LEU A 99 -9.75 -17.14 34.58
C LEU A 99 -8.26 -16.89 34.88
N ASP A 100 -7.52 -17.92 35.30
CA ASP A 100 -6.08 -17.83 35.62
C ASP A 100 -5.24 -17.33 34.44
N PHE A 101 -5.55 -17.77 33.21
CA PHE A 101 -4.85 -17.31 32.02
C PHE A 101 -5.20 -15.86 31.67
N VAL A 102 -6.45 -15.45 31.89
CA VAL A 102 -6.89 -14.07 31.65
C VAL A 102 -6.34 -13.10 32.70
N GLU A 103 -6.15 -13.53 33.94
CA GLU A 103 -5.54 -12.70 35.00
C GLU A 103 -4.02 -12.55 34.84
N THR A 104 -3.36 -13.57 34.29
CA THR A 104 -1.93 -13.52 33.97
C THR A 104 -1.62 -12.49 32.87
N ILE A 105 -2.58 -12.24 31.97
CA ILE A 105 -2.45 -11.23 30.93
C ILE A 105 -3.14 -9.95 31.40
N ARG A 106 -2.38 -8.87 31.61
CA ARG A 106 -2.96 -7.57 32.02
C ARG A 106 -4.08 -7.15 31.05
N LYS A 107 -5.26 -6.82 31.58
CA LYS A 107 -6.44 -6.38 30.80
C LYS A 107 -6.13 -5.24 29.83
N GLU A 108 -5.21 -4.35 30.22
CA GLU A 108 -4.78 -3.19 29.43
C GLU A 108 -3.92 -3.61 28.22
N ASP A 109 -3.06 -4.62 28.36
CA ASP A 109 -2.26 -5.14 27.25
C ASP A 109 -3.12 -5.87 26.21
N LEU A 110 -4.18 -6.56 26.65
CA LEU A 110 -5.13 -7.25 25.75
C LEU A 110 -5.93 -6.25 24.92
N ASN A 111 -6.51 -5.23 25.55
CA ASN A 111 -7.32 -4.24 24.85
C ASN A 111 -6.50 -3.41 23.86
N THR A 112 -5.30 -2.97 24.26
CA THR A 112 -4.47 -2.11 23.40
C THR A 112 -3.91 -2.88 22.19
N LYS A 113 -3.45 -4.13 22.38
CA LYS A 113 -3.01 -4.99 21.26
C LYS A 113 -4.16 -5.38 20.34
N TYR A 114 -5.37 -5.59 20.88
CA TYR A 114 -6.56 -5.90 20.10
C TYR A 114 -7.01 -4.72 19.23
N GLN A 115 -7.13 -3.53 19.81
CA GLN A 115 -7.52 -2.32 19.08
C GLN A 115 -6.50 -1.93 18.00
N TYR A 116 -5.20 -2.03 18.31
CA TYR A 116 -4.14 -1.73 17.34
C TYR A 116 -4.22 -2.63 16.10
N ASN A 117 -4.35 -3.95 16.28
CA ASN A 117 -4.41 -4.89 15.17
C ASN A 117 -5.69 -4.73 14.31
N ILE A 118 -6.82 -4.35 14.92
CA ILE A 118 -8.07 -4.08 14.21
C ILE A 118 -7.95 -2.82 13.33
N ASN A 119 -7.41 -1.74 13.89
CA ASN A 119 -7.29 -0.48 13.16
C ASN A 119 -6.31 -0.60 11.99
N VAL A 120 -5.18 -1.27 12.21
CA VAL A 120 -4.22 -1.62 11.16
C VAL A 120 -4.92 -2.37 10.01
N ILE A 121 -5.68 -3.42 10.30
CA ILE A 121 -6.38 -4.18 9.25
C ILE A 121 -7.42 -3.31 8.52
N SER A 122 -8.13 -2.43 9.25
CA SER A 122 -9.11 -1.53 8.66
C SER A 122 -8.50 -0.57 7.64
N GLU A 123 -7.29 -0.10 7.91
CA GLU A 123 -6.59 0.89 7.08
C GLU A 123 -5.93 0.24 5.86
N PHE A 124 -5.36 -0.96 6.00
CA PHE A 124 -4.61 -1.63 4.93
C PHE A 124 -5.46 -2.25 3.82
N VAL A 125 -6.70 -2.67 4.09
CA VAL A 125 -7.49 -3.42 3.09
C VAL A 125 -8.02 -2.54 1.95
N PRO A 126 -8.54 -1.32 2.17
CA PRO A 126 -8.88 -0.40 1.08
C PRO A 126 -7.67 -0.07 0.19
N GLU A 127 -6.48 0.00 0.79
CA GLU A 127 -5.24 0.25 0.07
C GLU A 127 -4.81 -0.94 -0.79
N LEU A 128 -4.97 -2.18 -0.31
CA LEU A 128 -4.75 -3.39 -1.11
C LEU A 128 -5.64 -3.45 -2.35
N VAL A 129 -6.89 -3.02 -2.23
CA VAL A 129 -7.84 -2.99 -3.36
C VAL A 129 -7.42 -1.94 -4.40
N ASN A 130 -7.00 -0.75 -3.96
CA ASN A 130 -6.40 0.24 -4.86
C ASN A 130 -5.12 -0.30 -5.52
N GLY A 131 -4.28 -1.03 -4.78
CA GLY A 131 -3.09 -1.68 -5.33
C GLY A 131 -3.42 -2.65 -6.47
N PHE A 132 -4.48 -3.46 -6.32
CA PHE A 132 -4.94 -4.36 -7.39
C PHE A 132 -5.42 -3.59 -8.64
N GLN A 133 -6.18 -2.51 -8.46
CA GLN A 133 -6.60 -1.65 -9.57
C GLN A 133 -5.39 -1.03 -10.29
N SER A 134 -4.42 -0.51 -9.54
CA SER A 134 -3.18 0.06 -10.09
C SER A 134 -2.40 -0.95 -10.91
N LEU A 135 -2.33 -2.22 -10.49
CA LEU A 135 -1.68 -3.28 -11.27
C LEU A 135 -2.37 -3.51 -12.63
N ILE A 136 -3.70 -3.51 -12.66
CA ILE A 136 -4.45 -3.66 -13.90
C ILE A 136 -4.15 -2.50 -14.84
N VAL A 137 -4.16 -1.27 -14.33
CA VAL A 137 -3.82 -0.09 -15.13
C VAL A 137 -2.40 -0.20 -15.70
N VAL A 138 -1.42 -0.60 -14.88
CA VAL A 138 -0.03 -0.80 -15.33
C VAL A 138 0.06 -1.84 -16.45
N ILE A 139 -0.63 -2.98 -16.34
CA ILE A 139 -0.65 -4.02 -17.38
C ILE A 139 -1.22 -3.48 -18.69
N PHE A 140 -2.36 -2.80 -18.65
CA PHE A 140 -2.98 -2.24 -19.85
C PHE A 140 -2.15 -1.09 -20.45
N CYS A 141 -1.49 -0.28 -19.62
CA CYS A 141 -0.55 0.73 -20.10
C CYS A 141 0.67 0.09 -20.78
N LEU A 142 1.21 -1.01 -20.25
CA LEU A 142 2.31 -1.74 -20.88
C LEU A 142 1.89 -2.32 -22.24
N ILE A 143 0.68 -2.89 -22.34
CA ILE A 143 0.13 -3.37 -23.61
C ILE A 143 -0.03 -2.22 -24.60
N TYR A 144 -0.57 -1.09 -24.16
CA TYR A 144 -0.72 0.10 -25.01
C TYR A 144 0.63 0.60 -25.54
N ILE A 145 1.62 0.75 -24.65
CA ILE A 145 2.97 1.19 -25.04
C ILE A 145 3.62 0.19 -25.99
N PHE A 146 3.44 -1.12 -25.76
CA PHE A 146 3.95 -2.16 -26.66
C PHE A 146 3.37 -2.06 -28.08
N LEU A 147 2.08 -1.74 -28.21
CA LEU A 147 1.43 -1.53 -29.51
C LEU A 147 1.92 -0.26 -30.20
N LEU A 148 2.30 0.78 -29.44
CA LEU A 148 2.76 2.05 -29.99
C LEU A 148 4.25 2.00 -30.41
N SER A 149 5.11 1.44 -29.56
CA SER A 149 6.55 1.37 -29.82
C SER A 149 7.23 0.28 -28.98
N GLY A 150 7.90 -0.66 -29.67
CA GLY A 150 8.71 -1.70 -29.02
C GLY A 150 9.84 -1.14 -28.16
N LEU A 151 10.43 0.00 -28.55
CA LEU A 151 11.48 0.67 -27.77
C LEU A 151 10.92 1.30 -26.48
N GLY A 152 9.74 1.93 -26.55
CA GLY A 152 9.07 2.46 -25.36
C GLY A 152 8.70 1.38 -24.36
N PHE A 153 8.30 0.21 -24.85
CA PHE A 153 8.07 -0.96 -24.01
C PHE A 153 9.35 -1.43 -23.31
N LEU A 154 10.47 -1.54 -24.04
CA LEU A 154 11.78 -1.90 -23.49
C LEU A 154 12.26 -0.92 -22.40
N CYS A 155 12.10 0.38 -22.60
CA CYS A 155 12.43 1.40 -21.59
C CYS A 155 11.53 1.32 -20.35
N THR A 156 10.23 1.06 -20.55
CA THR A 156 9.28 0.98 -19.44
C THR A 156 9.53 -0.29 -18.61
N ILE A 157 9.75 -1.44 -19.26
CA ILE A 157 9.99 -2.70 -18.57
C ILE A 157 11.35 -2.71 -17.87
N SER A 158 12.38 -2.07 -18.44
CA SER A 158 13.69 -1.96 -17.79
C SER A 158 13.62 -1.13 -16.52
N THR A 159 12.94 0.02 -16.56
CA THR A 159 12.72 0.88 -15.38
C THR A 159 11.96 0.12 -14.29
N LEU A 160 10.90 -0.58 -14.67
CA LEU A 160 10.07 -1.35 -13.75
C LEU A 160 10.84 -2.54 -13.15
N GLY A 161 11.69 -3.20 -13.95
CA GLY A 161 12.59 -4.25 -13.51
C GLY A 161 13.65 -3.76 -12.52
N ILE A 162 14.23 -2.58 -12.75
CA ILE A 162 15.20 -1.96 -11.83
C ILE A 162 14.52 -1.63 -10.49
N ALA A 163 13.33 -1.01 -10.52
CA ALA A 163 12.57 -0.68 -9.32
C ALA A 163 12.24 -1.93 -8.48
N ILE A 164 11.75 -3.00 -9.13
CA ILE A 164 11.46 -4.27 -8.45
C ILE A 164 12.74 -4.90 -7.91
N SER A 165 13.83 -4.91 -8.68
CA SER A 165 15.09 -5.52 -8.26
C SER A 165 15.69 -4.82 -7.05
N MET A 166 15.67 -3.48 -7.02
CA MET A 166 16.09 -2.71 -5.84
C MET A 166 15.24 -3.04 -4.61
N TYR A 167 13.91 -3.10 -4.77
CA TYR A 167 13.02 -3.50 -3.70
C TYR A 167 13.37 -4.89 -3.15
N LEU A 168 13.64 -5.87 -4.03
CA LEU A 168 14.01 -7.23 -3.64
C LEU A 168 15.40 -7.31 -3.00
N LEU A 169 16.37 -6.49 -3.45
CA LEU A 169 17.70 -6.43 -2.86
C LEU A 169 17.66 -5.88 -1.43
N HIS A 170 16.79 -4.91 -1.16
CA HIS A 170 16.61 -4.35 0.17
C HIS A 170 15.64 -5.15 1.06
N ASP A 171 14.92 -6.14 0.53
CA ASP A 171 13.91 -6.93 1.26
C ASP A 171 14.47 -7.59 2.55
N LYS A 172 15.71 -8.09 2.51
CA LYS A 172 16.35 -8.68 3.70
C LYS A 172 16.64 -7.64 4.77
N THR A 173 17.09 -6.46 4.37
CA THR A 173 17.37 -5.32 5.26
C THR A 173 16.08 -4.76 5.84
N TYR A 174 15.05 -4.55 5.01
CA TYR A 174 13.73 -4.12 5.44
C TYR A 174 13.11 -5.10 6.44
N LYS A 175 13.15 -6.41 6.17
CA LYS A 175 12.61 -7.42 7.10
C LYS A 175 13.34 -7.46 8.43
N MET A 176 14.66 -7.28 8.42
CA MET A 176 15.45 -7.25 9.65
C MET A 176 15.14 -6.00 10.48
N GLN A 177 15.13 -4.83 9.84
CA GLN A 177 14.79 -3.55 10.47
C GLN A 177 13.33 -3.51 10.96
N LEU A 178 12.38 -4.11 10.25
CA LEU A 178 10.98 -4.25 10.69
C LEU A 178 10.87 -5.12 11.94
N LYS A 179 11.59 -6.24 12.00
CA LYS A 179 11.63 -7.09 13.20
C LYS A 179 12.23 -6.34 14.39
N GLU A 180 13.33 -5.63 14.18
CA GLU A 180 13.96 -4.83 15.21
C GLU A 180 13.05 -3.69 15.69
N THR A 181 12.41 -2.97 14.77
CA THR A 181 11.44 -1.92 15.07
C THR A 181 10.26 -2.46 15.88
N ASN A 182 9.72 -3.63 15.51
CA ASN A 182 8.60 -4.24 16.24
C ASN A 182 9.01 -4.71 17.64
N ALA A 183 10.22 -5.27 17.80
CA ALA A 183 10.75 -5.62 19.11
C ALA A 183 10.93 -4.37 19.98
N LEU A 184 11.50 -3.30 19.43
CA LEU A 184 11.74 -2.05 20.13
C LEU A 184 10.43 -1.32 20.51
N LYS A 185 9.42 -1.32 19.62
CA LYS A 185 8.07 -0.82 19.92
C LYS A 185 7.40 -1.60 21.04
N THR A 186 7.60 -2.92 21.07
CA THR A 186 7.07 -3.78 22.16
C THR A 186 7.75 -3.43 23.48
N SER A 187 9.08 -3.27 23.50
CA SER A 187 9.82 -2.88 24.69
C SER A 187 9.44 -1.47 25.17
N PHE A 188 9.27 -0.51 24.27
CA PHE A 188 8.78 0.83 24.62
C PHE A 188 7.39 0.77 25.25
N SER A 189 6.45 0.05 24.63
CA SER A 189 5.09 -0.11 25.17
C SER A 189 5.10 -0.75 26.55
N GLN A 190 5.98 -1.72 26.79
CA GLN A 190 6.10 -2.37 28.09
C GLN A 190 6.61 -1.40 29.17
N VAL A 191 7.68 -0.65 28.89
CA VAL A 191 8.23 0.35 29.83
C VAL A 191 7.24 1.49 30.08
N PHE A 192 6.45 1.86 29.07
CA PHE A 192 5.39 2.82 29.20
C PHE A 192 4.27 2.32 30.12
N ASN A 193 3.81 1.08 29.95
CA ASN A 193 2.81 0.45 30.81
C ASN A 193 3.33 0.34 32.25
N ASP A 194 4.56 -0.11 32.45
CA ASP A 194 5.23 -0.14 33.77
C ASP A 194 5.19 1.22 34.48
N SER A 195 5.20 2.32 33.72
CA SER A 195 5.11 3.68 34.27
C SER A 195 3.71 4.06 34.73
N ILE A 196 2.67 3.53 34.08
CA ILE A 196 1.27 3.71 34.48
C ILE A 196 1.00 2.92 35.76
N ASP A 197 1.46 1.67 35.81
CA ASP A 197 1.19 0.78 36.95
C ASP A 197 2.03 1.11 38.18
N GLY A 198 3.28 1.51 37.96
CA GLY A 198 4.21 1.98 38.99
C GLY A 198 4.03 3.45 39.33
N PHE A 199 3.00 4.15 38.82
CA PHE A 199 2.88 5.61 38.89
C PHE A 199 3.02 6.17 40.31
N LYS A 200 2.41 5.51 41.31
CA LYS A 200 2.51 5.91 42.72
C LYS A 200 3.96 5.81 43.23
N GLU A 201 4.67 4.76 42.85
CA GLU A 201 6.05 4.52 43.26
C GLU A 201 7.03 5.48 42.58
N LEU A 202 6.80 5.78 41.30
CA LEU A 202 7.56 6.79 40.55
C LEU A 202 7.36 8.20 41.15
N LYS A 203 6.13 8.53 41.59
CA LYS A 203 5.84 9.80 42.25
C LYS A 203 6.48 9.92 43.64
N LEU A 204 6.61 8.80 44.36
CA LEU A 204 7.20 8.77 45.71
C LEU A 204 8.73 8.76 45.70
N ASN A 205 9.37 8.30 44.62
CA ASN A 205 10.82 8.20 44.52
C ASN A 205 11.33 8.87 43.23
N GLN A 206 11.82 10.10 43.37
CA GLN A 206 12.38 10.90 42.29
C GLN A 206 13.49 10.17 41.52
N HIS A 207 14.39 9.48 42.23
CA HIS A 207 15.50 8.76 41.60
C HIS A 207 15.01 7.57 40.75
N LYS A 208 13.95 6.88 41.20
CA LYS A 208 13.31 5.80 40.42
C LYS A 208 12.58 6.37 39.20
N SER A 209 11.93 7.52 39.33
CA SER A 209 11.31 8.26 38.22
C SER A 209 12.32 8.66 37.15
N ASP A 210 13.42 9.31 37.53
CA ASP A 210 14.44 9.77 36.58
C ASP A 210 15.09 8.60 35.83
N LYS A 211 15.33 7.49 36.53
CA LYS A 211 15.85 6.26 35.92
C LYS A 211 14.85 5.63 34.94
N HIS A 212 13.55 5.68 35.23
CA HIS A 212 12.50 5.17 34.34
C HIS A 212 12.34 6.06 33.11
N PHE A 213 12.36 7.37 33.30
CA PHE A 213 12.30 8.36 32.23
C PHE A 213 13.49 8.20 31.27
N ASN A 214 14.72 8.07 31.79
CA ASN A 214 15.89 7.82 30.95
C ASN A 214 15.79 6.53 30.11
N LYS A 215 15.12 5.47 30.62
CA LYS A 215 14.85 4.27 29.82
C LYS A 215 13.87 4.57 28.67
N ILE A 216 12.79 5.30 28.94
CA ILE A 216 11.80 5.70 27.93
C ILE A 216 12.48 6.53 26.84
N THR A 217 13.27 7.54 27.22
CA THR A 217 14.00 8.40 26.29
C THR A 217 14.95 7.58 25.42
N ASN A 218 15.73 6.66 26.01
CA ASN A 218 16.65 5.81 25.24
C ASN A 218 15.90 4.87 24.26
N TYR A 219 14.76 4.30 24.64
CA TYR A 219 13.95 3.51 23.70
C TYR A 219 13.33 4.37 22.60
N SER A 220 12.89 5.59 22.92
CA SER A 220 12.36 6.56 21.96
C SER A 220 13.44 7.00 20.95
N ASP A 221 14.63 7.37 21.42
CA ASP A 221 15.76 7.78 20.59
C ASP A 221 16.19 6.66 19.65
N ARG A 222 16.26 5.42 20.15
CA ARG A 222 16.55 4.25 19.31
C ARG A 222 15.46 3.98 18.28
N LEU A 223 14.18 4.16 18.64
CA LEU A 223 13.05 4.03 17.70
C LEU A 223 13.14 5.10 16.61
N GLU A 224 13.46 6.33 16.98
CA GLU A 224 13.67 7.42 16.05
C GLU A 224 14.82 7.12 15.09
N GLN A 225 15.99 6.75 15.60
CA GLN A 225 17.16 6.43 14.78
C GLN A 225 16.87 5.31 13.76
N ILE A 226 16.21 4.23 14.20
CA ILE A 226 15.84 3.13 13.31
C ILE A 226 14.82 3.61 12.28
N ASN A 227 13.75 4.30 12.67
CA ASN A 227 12.74 4.81 11.73
C ASN A 227 13.33 5.79 10.71
N VAL A 228 14.22 6.69 11.14
CA VAL A 228 14.92 7.62 10.25
C VAL A 228 15.80 6.85 9.27
N SER A 229 16.51 5.80 9.72
CA SER A 229 17.34 4.98 8.82
C SER A 229 16.51 4.23 7.78
N VAL A 230 15.38 3.64 8.17
CA VAL A 230 14.45 2.93 7.28
C VAL A 230 13.83 3.90 6.28
N ASN A 231 13.36 5.06 6.75
CA ASN A 231 12.72 6.06 5.89
C ASN A 231 13.72 6.69 4.91
N LYS A 232 15.00 6.85 5.30
CA LYS A 232 16.05 7.30 4.39
C LYS A 232 16.33 6.27 3.30
N LEU A 233 16.42 4.99 3.64
CA LEU A 233 16.58 3.92 2.64
C LEU A 233 15.40 3.90 1.66
N PHE A 234 14.17 4.02 2.16
CA PHE A 234 12.97 4.10 1.32
C PHE A 234 12.95 5.34 0.42
N ALA A 235 13.34 6.50 0.94
CA ALA A 235 13.46 7.72 0.14
C ALA A 235 14.51 7.58 -0.96
N ILE A 236 15.66 6.96 -0.66
CA ILE A 236 16.71 6.68 -1.64
C ILE A 236 16.17 5.75 -2.74
N ASP A 237 15.49 4.65 -2.39
CA ASP A 237 14.88 3.72 -3.34
C ASP A 237 13.89 4.43 -4.28
N LEU A 238 13.04 5.31 -3.72
CA LEU A 238 12.10 6.11 -4.51
C LEU A 238 12.80 7.09 -5.44
N MET A 239 13.83 7.81 -4.96
CA MET A 239 14.58 8.76 -5.77
C MET A 239 15.31 8.06 -6.92
N TYR A 240 15.94 6.91 -6.68
CA TYR A 240 16.58 6.12 -7.74
C TYR A 240 15.58 5.66 -8.80
N SER A 241 14.39 5.20 -8.39
CA SER A 241 13.31 4.85 -9.33
C SER A 241 12.89 6.06 -10.18
N GLN A 242 12.78 7.25 -9.59
CA GLN A 242 12.40 8.48 -10.32
C GLN A 242 13.49 8.93 -11.30
N ILE A 243 14.75 8.92 -10.88
CA ILE A 243 15.89 9.30 -11.74
C ILE A 243 15.99 8.35 -12.93
N THR A 244 15.83 7.04 -12.70
CA THR A 244 15.86 6.03 -13.76
C THR A 244 14.72 6.22 -14.75
N PHE A 245 13.52 6.54 -14.24
CA PHE A 245 12.35 6.84 -15.08
C PHE A 245 12.57 8.07 -15.96
N PHE A 246 13.03 9.20 -15.38
CA PHE A 246 13.30 10.41 -16.17
C PHE A 246 14.43 10.20 -17.18
N PHE A 247 15.47 9.45 -16.81
CA PHE A 247 16.54 9.11 -17.75
C PHE A 247 16.01 8.28 -18.93
N CYS A 248 15.17 7.28 -18.65
CA CYS A 248 14.53 6.48 -19.72
C CYS A 248 13.59 7.30 -20.59
N TRP A 249 12.81 8.21 -19.99
CA TRP A 249 11.96 9.14 -20.72
C TRP A 249 12.77 10.04 -21.65
N GLN A 250 13.86 10.63 -21.16
CA GLN A 250 14.73 11.49 -21.96
C GLN A 250 15.40 10.73 -23.11
N LEU A 251 15.81 9.48 -22.87
CA LEU A 251 16.31 8.61 -23.95
C LEU A 251 15.22 8.36 -25.00
N LEU A 252 13.99 8.09 -24.58
CA LEU A 252 12.88 7.88 -25.50
C LEU A 252 12.65 9.10 -26.39
N ASP A 253 12.56 10.29 -25.81
CA ASP A 253 12.33 11.55 -26.53
C ASP A 253 13.48 11.89 -27.47
N PHE A 254 14.72 11.53 -27.14
CA PHE A 254 15.88 11.74 -28.00
C PHE A 254 15.91 10.78 -29.21
N TYR A 255 15.56 9.51 -29.01
CA TYR A 255 15.58 8.50 -30.08
C TYR A 255 14.34 8.54 -30.98
N CYS A 256 13.19 9.03 -30.49
CA CYS A 256 11.96 9.15 -31.25
C CYS A 256 12.09 9.93 -32.59
N PRO A 257 12.64 11.17 -32.63
CA PRO A 257 12.84 11.90 -33.89
C PRO A 257 13.84 11.22 -34.84
N PHE A 258 14.78 10.43 -34.31
CA PHE A 258 15.75 9.69 -35.13
C PHE A 258 15.07 8.53 -35.90
N MET A 259 14.09 7.86 -35.31
CA MET A 259 13.34 6.78 -35.96
C MET A 259 12.34 7.30 -37.01
N VAL A 260 11.69 8.45 -36.74
CA VAL A 260 10.77 9.09 -37.70
C VAL A 260 11.52 9.50 -38.97
N ASN A 261 12.75 10.02 -38.85
CA ASN A 261 13.57 10.39 -40.01
C ASN A 261 14.08 9.21 -40.87
N ILE A 262 14.20 8.00 -40.30
CA ILE A 262 14.64 6.80 -41.06
C ILE A 262 13.48 6.18 -41.84
N THR A 263 12.23 6.46 -41.46
CA THR A 263 11.03 5.89 -42.13
C THR A 263 10.53 6.77 -43.28
N VAL A 264 11.02 8.02 -43.37
CA VAL A 264 10.61 9.03 -44.37
C VAL A 264 11.67 9.22 -45.50
N ASN A 265 12.78 8.49 -45.46
CA ASN A 265 13.79 8.39 -46.53
C ASN A 265 13.85 6.96 -47.08
#